data_AF-A0A4Z0LDG5-F1
#
_entry.id   AF-A0A4Z0LDG5-F1
#
_cell.length_a   1.000
_cell.length_b   1.000
_cell.length_c   1.000
_cell.angle_alpha   90.00
_cell.angle_beta   90.00
_cell.angle_gamma   90.00
#
_symmetry.space_group_name_H-M   'P 1'
#
loop_
_entity.id
_entity.type
_entity.pdbx_description
1 polymer ?
#
loop_
_entity_poly.entity_id
_entity_poly.type
_entity_poly.pdbx_seq_one_letter_code
_entity_poly.pdbx_strand_id
1 'polypeptide(L)'
;MRAKKELEAQLKPVEKHHDELPTEPFTETQMLEQWVKYANRLGDKGYKILESLLLLNDPKLQGTTIVHELPNESSKIDFEGEKHDLLGYLRGKLHNHNITIEVTINETIEVKKAFTTQEKYDRMKEMNPALDLLRKTFDLDL
;
A
#
# COMPACT_ATOMS: atom_id res chain seq x y z
N MET A 1 -34.17 -39.44 22.65
CA MET A 1 -33.56 -38.09 22.76
C MET A 1 -32.03 -38.20 22.87
N ARG A 2 -31.33 -38.68 21.84
CA ARG A 2 -29.84 -38.82 21.82
C ARG A 2 -29.26 -38.68 20.41
N ALA A 3 -29.82 -37.79 19.58
CA ALA A 3 -29.39 -37.63 18.19
C ALA A 3 -29.31 -36.16 17.75
N LYS A 4 -29.09 -35.24 18.71
CA LYS A 4 -28.95 -33.80 18.43
C LYS A 4 -27.65 -33.18 18.94
N LYS A 5 -26.75 -33.96 19.56
CA LYS A 5 -25.55 -33.44 20.22
C LYS A 5 -24.22 -33.85 19.56
N GLU A 6 -24.28 -34.45 18.37
CA GLU A 6 -23.09 -34.93 17.66
C GLU A 6 -22.82 -34.16 16.35
N LEU A 7 -23.69 -33.24 15.94
CA LEU A 7 -23.54 -32.50 14.68
C LEU A 7 -22.76 -31.18 14.82
N GLU A 8 -22.56 -30.66 16.04
CA GLU A 8 -21.88 -29.38 16.26
C GLU A 8 -20.35 -29.47 16.35
N ALA A 9 -19.78 -30.68 16.38
CA ALA A 9 -18.32 -30.85 16.53
C ALA A 9 -17.52 -30.78 15.21
N GLN A 10 -18.17 -30.61 14.06
CA GLN A 10 -17.52 -30.71 12.73
C GLN A 10 -17.26 -29.38 12.03
N LEU A 11 -17.54 -28.23 12.66
CA LEU A 11 -17.22 -26.91 12.11
C LEU A 11 -15.98 -26.30 12.80
N LYS A 12 -14.94 -27.09 13.02
CA LYS A 12 -13.62 -26.50 13.24
C LYS A 12 -13.10 -26.05 11.87
N PRO A 13 -12.86 -24.75 11.65
CA PRO A 13 -12.19 -24.32 10.44
C PRO A 13 -10.84 -25.03 10.42
N VAL A 14 -10.60 -25.81 9.37
CA VAL A 14 -9.30 -26.38 9.05
C VAL A 14 -8.34 -25.21 8.98
N GLU A 15 -7.53 -25.04 10.04
CA GLU A 15 -6.38 -24.15 10.03
C GLU A 15 -5.45 -24.67 8.93
N LYS A 16 -5.55 -24.02 7.77
CA LYS A 16 -4.63 -24.24 6.67
C LYS A 16 -3.26 -23.80 7.18
N HIS A 17 -2.44 -24.76 7.57
CA HIS A 17 -0.99 -24.59 7.60
C HIS A 17 -0.56 -24.26 6.17
N HIS A 18 -0.51 -22.95 5.87
CA HIS A 18 0.24 -22.46 4.71
C HIS A 18 1.70 -22.73 5.04
N ASP A 19 2.39 -23.43 4.15
CA ASP A 19 3.85 -23.40 4.03
C ASP A 19 4.37 -22.03 4.47
N GLU A 20 5.29 -22.02 5.44
CA GLU A 20 5.86 -20.79 6.03
C GLU A 20 6.63 -20.03 4.95
N LEU A 21 5.89 -19.27 4.15
CA LEU A 21 6.42 -18.27 3.26
C LEU A 21 7.19 -17.24 4.11
N PRO A 22 8.28 -16.64 3.57
CA PRO A 22 9.08 -15.70 4.32
C PRO A 22 8.21 -14.55 4.85
N THR A 23 8.39 -14.26 6.13
CA THR A 23 7.65 -13.23 6.89
C THR A 23 8.65 -12.30 7.54
N GLU A 24 9.51 -11.69 6.72
CA GLU A 24 10.48 -10.74 7.24
C GLU A 24 9.76 -9.51 7.83
N PRO A 25 10.17 -9.05 9.02
CA PRO A 25 9.61 -7.84 9.59
C PRO A 25 10.02 -6.65 8.72
N PHE A 26 9.05 -5.84 8.31
CA PHE A 26 9.28 -4.60 7.57
C PHE A 26 8.77 -3.41 8.38
N THR A 27 9.36 -2.23 8.13
CA THR A 27 8.94 -0.99 8.79
C THR A 27 7.93 -0.24 7.93
N GLU A 28 7.11 0.60 8.55
CA GLU A 28 6.18 1.48 7.84
C GLU A 28 6.91 2.34 6.80
N THR A 29 8.10 2.86 7.12
CA THR A 29 8.93 3.62 6.18
C THR A 29 9.30 2.82 4.94
N GLN A 30 9.68 1.54 5.09
CA GLN A 30 9.99 0.69 3.93
C GLN A 30 8.74 0.41 3.09
N MET A 31 7.60 0.18 3.73
CA MET A 31 6.32 0.01 3.05
C MET A 31 5.94 1.26 2.24
N LEU A 32 6.01 2.43 2.86
CA LEU A 32 5.72 3.71 2.21
C LEU A 32 6.67 3.98 1.04
N GLU A 33 7.96 3.68 1.20
CA GLU A 33 8.93 3.84 0.12
C GLU A 33 8.56 2.97 -1.10
N GLN A 34 8.25 1.69 -0.89
CA GLN A 34 7.83 0.80 -1.97
C GLN A 34 6.47 1.20 -2.56
N TRP A 35 5.54 1.66 -1.73
CA TRP A 35 4.24 2.16 -2.16
C TRP A 35 4.36 3.35 -3.11
N VAL A 36 5.15 4.36 -2.73
CA VAL A 36 5.41 5.54 -3.56
C VAL A 36 6.14 5.16 -4.85
N LYS A 37 7.13 4.26 -4.78
CA LYS A 37 7.81 3.72 -5.98
C LYS A 37 6.84 3.04 -6.94
N TYR A 38 5.90 2.26 -6.42
CA TYR A 38 4.87 1.62 -7.24
C TYR A 38 3.92 2.63 -7.87
N ALA A 39 3.47 3.62 -7.10
CA ALA A 39 2.60 4.69 -7.59
C ALA A 39 3.24 5.48 -8.75
N ASN A 40 4.50 5.90 -8.59
CA ASN A 40 5.24 6.58 -9.65
C ASN A 40 5.39 5.70 -10.89
N ARG A 41 5.68 4.39 -10.70
CA ARG A 41 5.77 3.43 -11.81
C ARG A 41 4.45 3.31 -12.58
N LEU A 42 3.31 3.34 -11.89
CA LEU A 42 2.00 3.38 -12.54
C LEU A 42 1.81 4.68 -13.32
N GLY A 43 2.24 5.80 -12.75
CA GLY A 43 2.28 7.10 -13.41
C GLY A 43 3.08 7.10 -14.71
N ASP A 44 4.28 6.52 -14.71
CA ASP A 44 5.16 6.40 -15.87
C ASP A 44 4.57 5.50 -16.97
N LYS A 45 3.78 4.49 -16.58
CA LYS A 45 3.04 3.62 -17.50
C LYS A 45 1.77 4.28 -18.07
N GLY A 46 1.43 5.49 -17.64
CA GLY A 46 0.24 6.23 -18.08
C GLY A 46 -1.00 6.06 -17.19
N TYR A 47 -0.93 5.27 -16.12
CA TYR A 47 -2.02 5.08 -15.16
C TYR A 47 -2.09 6.23 -14.14
N LYS A 48 -2.26 7.46 -14.63
CA LYS A 48 -2.24 8.70 -13.83
C LYS A 48 -3.32 8.77 -12.77
N ILE A 49 -4.48 8.16 -13.01
CA ILE A 49 -5.57 8.08 -12.04
C ILE A 49 -5.13 7.25 -10.84
N LEU A 50 -4.58 6.06 -11.07
CA LEU A 50 -4.14 5.14 -10.02
C LEU A 50 -2.96 5.69 -9.23
N GLU A 51 -1.98 6.29 -9.91
CA GLU A 51 -0.90 7.06 -9.26
C GLU A 51 -1.49 8.11 -8.29
N SER A 52 -2.48 8.87 -8.75
CA SER A 52 -3.13 9.92 -7.94
C SER A 52 -3.94 9.36 -6.77
N LEU A 53 -4.52 8.17 -6.90
CA LEU A 53 -5.26 7.47 -5.84
C LEU A 53 -4.32 6.89 -4.78
N LEU A 54 -3.16 6.39 -5.20
CA LEU A 54 -2.12 5.85 -4.31
C LEU A 54 -1.40 6.95 -3.53
N LEU A 55 -1.16 8.10 -4.17
CA LEU A 55 -0.52 9.30 -3.59
C LEU A 55 -1.54 10.30 -3.01
N LEU A 56 -2.79 9.86 -2.82
CA LEU A 56 -3.84 10.70 -2.27
C LEU A 56 -3.59 10.97 -0.77
N ASN A 57 -3.25 9.93 -0.05
CA ASN A 57 -2.97 9.88 1.37
C ASN A 57 -1.97 8.75 1.61
N ASP A 58 -1.20 8.88 2.70
CA ASP A 58 -0.27 7.82 3.08
C ASP A 58 -1.06 6.65 3.68
N PRO A 59 -0.86 5.42 3.21
CA PRO A 59 -1.47 4.24 3.82
C PRO A 59 -0.86 4.00 5.20
N LYS A 60 -1.65 3.45 6.12
CA LYS A 60 -1.21 3.17 7.50
C LYS A 60 -0.88 1.69 7.67
N LEU A 61 0.22 1.40 8.34
CA LEU A 61 0.59 0.02 8.65
C LEU A 61 -0.01 -0.43 9.99
N GLN A 62 -0.83 -1.47 9.97
CA GLN A 62 -1.40 -2.12 11.15
C GLN A 62 -0.88 -3.57 11.22
N GLY A 63 0.28 -3.76 11.86
CA GLY A 63 0.95 -5.06 11.89
C GLY A 63 1.47 -5.41 10.49
N THR A 64 0.79 -6.33 9.79
CA THR A 64 1.07 -6.66 8.38
C THR A 64 -0.02 -6.18 7.42
N THR A 65 -1.09 -5.57 7.94
CA THR A 65 -2.19 -5.05 7.14
C THR A 65 -1.93 -3.60 6.80
N ILE A 66 -1.95 -3.28 5.51
CA ILE A 66 -1.85 -1.91 5.00
C ILE A 66 -3.27 -1.38 4.81
N VAL A 67 -3.63 -0.34 5.55
CA VAL A 67 -4.95 0.29 5.46
C VAL A 67 -4.84 1.53 4.60
N HIS A 68 -5.53 1.53 3.45
CA HIS A 68 -5.59 2.67 2.54
C HIS A 68 -7.00 3.26 2.52
N GLU A 69 -7.08 4.58 2.71
CA GLU A 69 -8.33 5.32 2.76
C GLU A 69 -8.63 5.96 1.40
N LEU A 70 -9.80 5.73 0.82
CA LEU A 70 -10.21 6.28 -0.47
C LEU A 70 -11.46 7.18 -0.32
N PRO A 71 -11.62 8.21 -1.16
CA PRO A 71 -12.63 9.25 -0.93
C PRO A 71 -14.06 8.74 -1.18
N ASN A 72 -14.23 7.81 -2.12
CA ASN A 72 -15.53 7.30 -2.53
C ASN A 72 -15.43 5.88 -3.11
N GLU A 73 -16.58 5.25 -3.34
CA GLU A 73 -16.67 3.87 -3.84
C GLU A 73 -16.11 3.71 -5.26
N SER A 74 -16.27 4.70 -6.14
CA SER A 74 -15.68 4.68 -7.48
C SER A 74 -14.16 4.52 -7.44
N SER A 75 -13.49 5.31 -6.59
CA SER A 75 -12.05 5.23 -6.38
C SER A 75 -11.62 3.87 -5.84
N LYS A 76 -12.44 3.25 -4.98
CA LYS A 76 -12.22 1.89 -4.46
C LYS A 76 -12.30 0.85 -5.57
N ILE A 77 -13.27 0.96 -6.48
CA ILE A 77 -13.40 0.04 -7.61
C ILE A 77 -12.16 0.13 -8.52
N ASP A 78 -11.72 1.36 -8.84
CA ASP A 78 -10.50 1.58 -9.63
C ASP A 78 -9.27 0.97 -8.95
N PHE A 79 -9.12 1.18 -7.64
CA PHE A 79 -8.00 0.65 -6.87
C PHE A 79 -8.04 -0.88 -6.73
N GLU A 80 -9.20 -1.49 -6.49
CA GLU A 80 -9.34 -2.94 -6.34
C GLU A 80 -8.88 -3.70 -7.61
N GLY A 81 -8.97 -3.08 -8.79
CA GLY A 81 -8.43 -3.63 -10.04
C GLY A 81 -6.91 -3.80 -10.02
N GLU A 82 -6.17 -2.85 -9.45
CA GLU A 82 -4.70 -2.87 -9.36
C GLU A 82 -4.16 -3.44 -8.03
N LYS A 83 -5.04 -3.61 -7.04
CA LYS A 83 -4.68 -4.06 -5.69
C LYS A 83 -3.93 -5.39 -5.72
N HIS A 84 -4.30 -6.31 -6.61
CA HIS A 84 -3.62 -7.60 -6.72
C HIS A 84 -2.15 -7.45 -7.14
N ASP A 85 -1.89 -6.60 -8.13
CA ASP A 85 -0.53 -6.35 -8.64
C ASP A 85 0.32 -5.58 -7.62
N LEU A 86 -0.28 -4.59 -6.96
CA LEU A 86 0.34 -3.86 -5.85
C LEU A 86 0.71 -4.80 -4.69
N LEU A 87 -0.22 -5.68 -4.28
CA LEU A 87 0.01 -6.66 -3.24
C LEU A 87 1.17 -7.61 -3.59
N GLY A 88 1.18 -8.12 -4.83
CA GLY A 88 2.27 -8.96 -5.33
C GLY A 88 3.61 -8.24 -5.32
N TYR A 89 3.64 -6.98 -5.75
CA TYR A 89 4.84 -6.14 -5.73
C TYR A 89 5.36 -5.94 -4.30
N LEU A 90 4.50 -5.57 -3.35
CA LEU A 90 4.88 -5.33 -1.96
C LEU A 90 5.39 -6.60 -1.28
N ARG A 91 4.71 -7.73 -1.47
CA ARG A 91 5.15 -9.04 -0.93
C ARG A 91 6.54 -9.41 -1.44
N GLY A 92 6.80 -9.19 -2.73
CA GLY A 92 8.10 -9.48 -3.34
C GLY A 92 9.21 -8.51 -2.92
N LYS A 93 8.89 -7.25 -2.64
CA LYS A 93 9.88 -6.22 -2.25
C LYS A 93 10.17 -6.16 -0.76
N LEU A 94 9.18 -6.47 0.07
CA LEU A 94 9.30 -6.46 1.53
C LEU A 94 9.53 -7.87 2.09
N HIS A 95 9.67 -8.89 1.21
CA HIS A 95 9.90 -10.29 1.57
C HIS A 95 8.94 -10.80 2.66
N ASN A 96 7.70 -10.33 2.61
CA ASN A 96 6.68 -10.64 3.60
C ASN A 96 5.37 -10.99 2.92
N HIS A 97 5.01 -12.27 2.96
CA HIS A 97 3.80 -12.79 2.34
C HIS A 97 2.52 -12.57 3.17
N ASN A 98 2.66 -12.18 4.44
CA ASN A 98 1.55 -11.85 5.32
C ASN A 98 1.00 -10.44 5.08
N ILE A 99 1.60 -9.68 4.16
CA ILE A 99 1.07 -8.39 3.77
C ILE A 99 -0.32 -8.57 3.17
N THR A 100 -1.24 -7.74 3.66
CA THR A 100 -2.61 -7.59 3.16
C THR A 100 -2.91 -6.11 2.96
N ILE A 101 -3.83 -5.79 2.05
CA ILE A 101 -4.27 -4.42 1.81
C ILE A 101 -5.77 -4.35 2.08
N GLU A 102 -6.15 -3.48 3.00
CA GLU A 102 -7.53 -3.17 3.33
C GLU A 102 -7.85 -1.76 2.82
N VAL A 103 -9.02 -1.61 2.19
CA VAL A 103 -9.45 -0.35 1.60
C VAL A 103 -10.70 0.14 2.32
N THR A 104 -10.61 1.33 2.91
CA THR A 104 -11.70 1.98 3.64
C THR A 104 -12.17 3.23 2.89
N ILE A 105 -13.48 3.52 2.96
CA ILE A 105 -14.03 4.74 2.34
C ILE A 105 -14.03 5.84 3.40
N ASN A 106 -13.46 6.99 3.06
CA ASN A 106 -13.40 8.17 3.91
C ASN A 106 -13.70 9.44 3.09
N GLU A 107 -14.98 9.81 3.05
CA GLU A 107 -15.49 10.99 2.31
C GLU A 107 -14.88 12.32 2.80
N THR A 108 -14.32 12.36 4.02
CA THR A 108 -13.65 13.57 4.52
C THR A 108 -12.36 13.90 3.76
N ILE A 109 -11.77 12.90 3.08
CA ILE A 109 -10.60 13.08 2.22
C ILE A 109 -10.96 13.90 0.98
N GLU A 110 -12.16 13.72 0.42
CA GLU A 110 -12.61 14.50 -0.74
C GLU A 110 -12.72 15.99 -0.40
N VAL A 111 -13.31 16.27 0.76
CA VAL A 111 -13.46 17.64 1.27
C VAL A 111 -12.09 18.30 1.47
N LYS A 112 -11.15 17.64 2.17
CA LYS A 112 -9.77 18.14 2.33
C LYS A 112 -9.01 18.23 1.00
N LYS A 113 -9.30 17.31 0.07
CA LYS A 113 -8.90 17.24 -1.35
C LYS A 113 -9.02 18.59 -2.06
N ALA A 114 -10.27 19.05 -2.09
CA ALA A 114 -10.70 20.27 -2.73
C ALA A 114 -9.97 21.51 -2.17
N PHE A 115 -9.68 21.53 -0.87
CA PHE A 115 -8.93 22.62 -0.23
C PHE A 115 -7.40 22.51 -0.45
N THR A 116 -6.82 21.31 -0.47
CA THR A 116 -5.36 21.09 -0.57
C THR A 116 -4.82 21.07 -2.01
N THR A 117 -5.67 20.97 -3.04
CA THR A 117 -5.22 21.03 -4.44
C THR A 117 -4.51 22.35 -4.77
N GLN A 118 -4.85 23.44 -4.06
CA GLN A 118 -4.12 24.71 -4.12
C GLN A 118 -2.72 24.65 -3.49
N GLU A 119 -2.50 23.84 -2.45
CA GLU A 119 -1.20 23.67 -1.77
C GLU A 119 -0.29 22.61 -2.42
N LYS A 120 -0.86 21.63 -3.14
CA LYS A 120 -0.10 20.49 -3.71
C LYS A 120 0.83 20.91 -4.86
N TYR A 121 0.59 22.05 -5.51
CA TYR A 121 1.48 22.60 -6.54
C TYR A 121 2.79 23.11 -5.97
N ASP A 122 2.79 23.69 -4.76
CA ASP A 122 4.00 24.23 -4.12
C ASP A 122 4.91 23.13 -3.58
N ARG A 123 4.34 22.01 -3.07
CA ARG A 123 5.14 20.88 -2.54
C ARG A 123 5.87 20.05 -3.61
N MET A 124 5.39 20.04 -4.86
CA MET A 124 6.09 19.35 -5.97
C MET A 124 7.41 20.03 -6.37
N LYS A 125 7.68 21.25 -5.89
CA LYS A 125 8.95 21.96 -6.14
C LYS A 125 10.07 21.61 -5.16
N GLU A 126 9.77 21.02 -3.99
CA GLU A 126 10.76 20.78 -2.93
C GLU A 126 11.22 19.31 -2.80
N MET A 127 10.51 18.34 -3.39
CA MET A 127 10.81 16.90 -3.22
C MET A 127 11.77 16.30 -4.26
N ASN A 128 12.63 17.08 -4.92
CA ASN A 128 13.79 16.49 -5.61
C ASN A 128 15.05 17.38 -5.73
N PRO A 129 15.68 17.77 -4.61
CA PRO A 129 17.12 18.01 -4.58
C PRO A 129 17.90 16.90 -3.85
N ALA A 130 17.25 15.81 -3.42
CA ALA A 130 17.92 14.72 -2.70
C ALA A 130 18.59 13.65 -3.61
N LEU A 131 18.45 13.77 -4.94
CA LEU A 131 19.30 13.05 -5.89
C LEU A 131 20.68 13.70 -6.10
N ASP A 132 21.08 14.65 -5.25
CA ASP A 132 22.43 15.22 -5.25
C ASP A 132 23.44 14.46 -4.36
N LEU A 133 22.99 13.49 -3.54
CA LEU A 133 23.86 12.77 -2.60
C LEU A 133 24.35 11.39 -3.10
N LEU A 134 24.50 11.21 -4.42
CA LEU A 134 25.26 10.07 -4.99
C LEU A 134 26.40 10.47 -5.92
N ARG A 135 26.74 11.77 -5.98
CA ARG A 135 27.97 12.27 -6.63
C ARG A 135 29.10 12.62 -5.66
N LYS A 136 28.83 12.64 -4.35
CA LYS A 136 29.78 13.09 -3.33
C LYS A 136 30.66 11.98 -2.74
N THR A 137 30.73 10.82 -3.40
CA THR A 137 31.59 9.69 -3.02
C THR A 137 32.63 9.33 -4.09
N PHE A 138 32.76 10.13 -5.14
CA PHE A 138 33.92 10.08 -6.03
C PHE A 138 34.83 11.28 -5.77
N ASP A 139 35.34 11.28 -4.54
CA ASP A 139 36.62 11.89 -4.20
C ASP A 139 37.70 11.05 -4.92
N LEU A 140 38.03 11.43 -6.16
CA LEU A 140 39.30 11.04 -6.77
C LEU A 140 40.17 12.28 -6.79
N ASP A 141 40.75 12.56 -5.61
CA ASP A 141 42.00 13.29 -5.50
C ASP A 141 43.09 12.41 -6.13
N LEU A 142 43.45 12.75 -7.38
CA LEU A 142 44.82 12.75 -7.94
C LEU A 142 44.86 13.40 -9.33
#